data_AF-A0A3M1ME12-F1
#
_entry.id   AF-A0A3M1ME12-F1
#
_cell.length_a   1.000
_cell.length_b   1.000
_cell.length_c   1.000
_cell.angle_alpha   90.00
_cell.angle_beta   90.00
_cell.angle_gamma   90.00
#
_symmetry.space_group_name_H-M   'P 1'
#
loop_
_entity.id
_entity.type
_entity.pdbx_description
1 polymer ?
#
loop_
_entity_poly.entity_id
_entity_poly.type
_entity_poly.pdbx_seq_one_letter_code
_entity_poly.pdbx_strand_id
1 'polypeptide(L)' 'FTHTGVPEAIGGRGIGSKLARAGLKYARQQGYRVRPLCWFVAGYIQRHPEYQDLLE' A
#
# COMPACT_ATOMS: atom_id res chain seq x y z
N PHE A 1 5.32 4.37 5.73
CA PHE A 1 6.17 4.36 4.52
C PHE A 1 5.59 5.36 3.52
N THR A 2 6.42 5.97 2.66
CA THR A 2 6.00 7.10 1.81
C THR A 2 6.05 6.81 0.31
N HIS A 3 6.70 5.72 -0.10
CA HIS A 3 6.87 5.37 -1.51
C HIS A 3 6.99 3.85 -1.67
N THR A 4 6.54 3.34 -2.82
CA THR A 4 6.71 1.95 -3.25
C THR A 4 7.41 1.93 -4.60
N GLY A 5 8.62 1.39 -4.64
CA GLY A 5 9.42 1.26 -5.86
C GLY A 5 9.66 -0.20 -6.22
N VAL A 6 9.57 -0.51 -7.52
CA VAL A 6 9.96 -1.81 -8.07
C VAL A 6 10.86 -1.55 -9.28
N PRO A 7 12.07 -2.10 -9.33
CA PRO A 7 12.94 -1.98 -10.50
C PRO A 7 12.23 -2.48 -11.76
N GLU A 8 12.42 -1.76 -12.87
CA GLU A 8 11.74 -2.02 -14.14
C GLU A 8 11.93 -3.48 -14.62
N ALA A 9 13.15 -4.02 -14.49
CA ALA A 9 13.49 -5.39 -14.88
C ALA A 9 12.60 -6.47 -14.23
N ILE A 10 11.99 -6.17 -13.07
CA ILE A 10 11.06 -7.06 -12.36
C ILE A 10 9.65 -6.47 -12.23
N GLY A 11 9.37 -5.40 -12.98
CA GLY A 11 8.06 -4.76 -13.08
C GLY A 11 7.00 -5.68 -13.71
N GLY A 12 5.73 -5.32 -13.56
CA GLY A 12 4.59 -6.09 -14.10
C GLY A 12 4.26 -7.39 -13.36
N ARG A 13 5.08 -7.83 -12.41
CA ARG A 13 4.93 -9.11 -11.68
C ARG A 13 4.10 -9.00 -10.38
N GLY A 14 3.40 -7.88 -10.18
CA GLY A 14 2.59 -7.63 -8.98
C GLY A 14 3.38 -7.40 -7.68
N ILE A 15 4.69 -7.16 -7.75
CA ILE A 15 5.55 -6.96 -6.57
C ILE A 15 5.13 -5.71 -5.78
N GLY A 16 4.82 -4.59 -6.47
CA GLY A 16 4.37 -3.36 -5.82
C GLY A 16 3.10 -3.57 -4.99
N SER A 17 2.15 -4.35 -5.51
CA SER A 17 0.92 -4.71 -4.79
C SER A 17 1.22 -5.58 -3.56
N LYS A 18 2.16 -6.53 -3.65
CA LYS A 18 2.60 -7.33 -2.50
C LYS A 18 3.22 -6.45 -1.40
N LEU A 19 4.05 -5.48 -1.78
CA LEU A 19 4.65 -4.51 -0.85
C LEU A 19 3.58 -3.63 -0.19
N ALA A 20 2.65 -3.07 -0.96
CA ALA A 20 1.55 -2.25 -0.43
C ALA A 20 0.71 -3.04 0.58
N ARG A 21 0.30 -4.26 0.22
CA ARG A 21 -0.46 -5.16 1.11
C ARG A 21 0.28 -5.44 2.41
N ALA A 22 1.57 -5.73 2.34
CA ALA A 22 2.38 -6.01 3.52
C ALA A 22 2.47 -4.79 4.45
N GLY A 23 2.72 -3.60 3.89
CA GLY A 23 2.78 -2.36 4.66
C GLY A 23 1.45 -2.00 5.32
N LEU A 24 0.33 -2.11 4.61
CA LEU A 24 -1.00 -1.83 5.15
C LEU A 24 -1.42 -2.86 6.21
N LYS A 25 -1.12 -4.14 5.99
CA LYS A 25 -1.34 -5.18 7.00
C LYS A 25 -0.56 -4.88 8.28
N TYR A 26 0.69 -4.47 8.16
CA TYR A 26 1.50 -4.08 9.31
C TYR A 26 0.89 -2.88 10.05
N ALA A 27 0.47 -1.83 9.33
CA ALA A 27 -0.20 -0.68 9.94
C ALA A 27 -1.44 -1.10 10.74
N ARG A 28 -2.30 -1.95 10.17
CA ARG A 28 -3.46 -2.51 10.88
C ARG A 28 -3.06 -3.26 12.15
N GLN A 29 -2.06 -4.14 12.05
CA GLN A 29 -1.61 -4.94 13.19
C GLN A 29 -1.07 -4.09 14.35
N GLN A 30 -0.51 -2.92 14.04
CA GLN A 30 -0.01 -1.97 15.04
C GLN A 30 -1.06 -0.94 15.47
N GLY A 31 -2.28 -0.98 14.92
CA GLY A 31 -3.32 0.02 15.20
C GLY A 31 -3.01 1.41 14.64
N TYR A 32 -2.15 1.51 13.63
CA TYR A 32 -1.82 2.79 13.00
C TYR A 32 -2.85 3.20 11.96
N ARG A 33 -3.04 4.50 11.83
CA ARG A 33 -3.67 5.10 10.66
C ARG A 33 -2.64 5.41 9.58
N VAL A 34 -3.12 5.59 8.36
CA VAL A 34 -2.32 5.68 7.14
C VAL A 34 -2.79 6.87 6.31
N ARG A 35 -1.91 7.85 6.14
CA ARG A 35 -2.04 8.86 5.08
C ARG A 35 -1.29 8.43 3.81
N PRO A 36 -1.98 8.03 2.73
CA PRO A 36 -1.34 7.52 1.52
C PRO A 36 -0.82 8.66 0.63
N LEU A 37 0.41 9.11 0.86
CA LEU A 37 1.06 10.17 0.07
C LEU A 37 1.45 9.73 -1.35
N CYS A 38 1.67 8.42 -1.55
CA CYS A 38 2.01 7.86 -2.84
C CYS A 38 0.73 7.53 -3.63
N TRP A 39 0.59 8.08 -4.83
CA TRP A 39 -0.54 7.84 -5.74
C TRP A 39 -0.81 6.35 -5.96
N PHE A 40 0.24 5.53 -6.02
CA PHE A 40 0.12 4.08 -6.19
C PHE A 40 -0.60 3.43 -5.00
N VAL A 41 -0.25 3.81 -3.77
CA VAL A 41 -0.85 3.28 -2.54
C VAL A 41 -2.28 3.80 -2.38
N ALA A 42 -2.53 5.08 -2.69
CA ALA A 42 -3.87 5.64 -2.70
C ALA A 42 -4.78 4.86 -3.67
N GLY A 43 -4.33 4.63 -4.91
CA GLY A 43 -5.06 3.82 -5.87
C GLY A 43 -5.16 2.34 -5.48
N TYR A 44 -4.20 1.81 -4.72
CA TYR A 44 -4.29 0.46 -4.17
C TYR A 44 -5.43 0.37 -3.16
N ILE A 45 -5.51 1.29 -2.19
CA ILE A 45 -6.58 1.33 -1.18
C ILE A 45 -7.96 1.52 -1.83
N GLN A 46 -8.07 2.34 -2.89
CA GLN A 46 -9.33 2.48 -3.62
C GLN A 46 -9.83 1.17 -4.24
N ARG A 47 -8.93 0.32 -4.74
CA ARG A 47 -9.26 -1.02 -5.29
C ARG A 47 -9.44 -2.09 -4.22
N HIS A 48 -9.04 -1.79 -2.98
CA HIS A 48 -9.05 -2.68 -1.84
C HIS A 48 -9.77 -2.01 -0.65
N PRO A 49 -11.13 -1.93 -0.70
CA PRO A 49 -11.93 -1.24 0.31
C PRO A 49 -11.70 -1.73 1.73
N GLU A 50 -11.21 -2.96 1.90
CA GLU A 50 -10.82 -3.56 3.18
C GLU A 50 -9.70 -2.82 3.93
N TYR A 51 -9.09 -1.79 3.33
CA TYR A 51 -8.07 -0.93 3.95
C TYR A 51 -8.55 0.51 4.19
N GLN A 52 -9.78 0.87 3.80
CA GLN A 52 -10.27 2.25 3.95
C GLN A 52 -10.40 2.67 5.42
N ASP A 53 -10.66 1.73 6.32
CA ASP A 53 -10.68 1.95 7.78
C ASP A 53 -9.33 2.36 8.36
N LEU A 54 -8.23 2.17 7.62
CA LEU A 54 -6.90 2.60 8.05
C LEU A 54 -6.64 4.07 7.71
N LEU A 55 -7.46 4.74 6.92
CA LEU A 55 -7.22 6.13 6.54
C LEU A 55 -7.39 7.07 7.75
N GLU A 56 -6.54 8.09 7.85
CA GLU A 56 -6.68 9.21 8.79
C GLU A 56 -7.35 10.43 8.18
#